data_AF-A0A0F9F2U5-F1
#
_entry.id   AF-A0A0F9F2U5-F1
#
_cell.length_a   1.000
_cell.length_b   1.000
_cell.length_c   1.000
_cell.angle_alpha   90.00
_cell.angle_beta   90.00
_cell.angle_gamma   90.00
#
_symmetry.space_group_name_H-M   'P 1'
#
loop_
_entity.id
_entity.type
_entity.pdbx_description
1 polymer ?
#
loop_
_entity_poly.entity_id
_entity_poly.type
_entity_poly.pdbx_seq_one_letter_code
_entity_poly.pdbx_strand_id
1 'polypeptide(L)'
;MVARGVAVLVIVLAMQVSAPAVRPAFWDLGDVPGRDGSNEALGVSADGSVVVGRTVRGGGSSYPFIWTEAAGMTVLASPGGNNIGEANAISDDGTVVVGFCDFEPFRWTAQTGMVYLGSLPGGLDSGKAYGMSADGTVVVGSSRIDWDYYRAFYWTQATDMVDLGAPAADQHSFAYAASADGAVIVGQHGSNLAGYGAFRWTAGTGRVDLGHLDDDSIYTAAMDVSADGTVVVGQSWGGLGQEAFRWTQAGGMIPLGDFPGGAYFSHAKAVSANGEVVVGRSADESSGAPFLWDSVNGLRDLTDILTDAGVDLSDWDLLSAEAISGDSYETGYFIAGSAFNTDGTQKAFLALVPEPATLMLLSVGAVAALGRRRKR
;
A
#
# COMPACT_ATOMS: atom_id res chain seq x y z
N MET A 1 4.10 -61.90 -30.70
CA MET A 1 2.75 -61.28 -30.75
C MET A 1 2.43 -60.78 -29.34
N VAL A 2 2.53 -59.46 -29.21
CA VAL A 2 2.14 -58.51 -28.16
C VAL A 2 1.14 -58.97 -27.08
N ALA A 3 1.59 -58.82 -25.83
CA ALA A 3 0.98 -58.32 -24.57
C ALA A 3 -0.52 -58.55 -24.23
N ARG A 4 -0.76 -58.77 -22.92
CA ARG A 4 -1.60 -57.87 -22.09
C ARG A 4 -1.39 -58.16 -20.58
N GLY A 5 -0.64 -57.29 -19.93
CA GLY A 5 -0.63 -57.16 -18.47
C GLY A 5 -1.80 -56.27 -18.04
N VAL A 6 -2.51 -56.68 -16.98
CA VAL A 6 -3.61 -55.92 -16.40
C VAL A 6 -3.01 -54.93 -15.39
N ALA A 7 -3.10 -53.64 -15.68
CA ALA A 7 -2.80 -52.59 -14.72
C ALA A 7 -4.08 -52.28 -13.92
N VAL A 8 -4.01 -52.43 -12.59
CA VAL A 8 -5.06 -52.00 -11.66
C VAL A 8 -4.84 -50.51 -11.39
N LEU A 9 -5.75 -49.67 -11.88
CA LEU A 9 -5.77 -48.23 -11.61
C LEU A 9 -6.45 -48.00 -10.26
N VAL A 10 -5.68 -47.65 -9.23
CA VAL A 10 -6.22 -47.16 -7.95
C VAL A 10 -6.50 -45.67 -8.11
N ILE A 11 -7.77 -45.30 -8.28
CA ILE A 11 -8.21 -43.91 -8.23
C ILE A 11 -8.37 -43.54 -6.75
N VAL A 12 -7.41 -42.81 -6.20
CA VAL A 12 -7.59 -42.12 -4.91
C VAL A 12 -8.46 -40.90 -5.19
N LEU A 13 -9.73 -40.98 -4.81
CA LEU A 13 -10.64 -39.83 -4.82
C LEU A 13 -10.27 -38.95 -3.62
N ALA A 14 -9.44 -37.93 -3.83
CA ALA A 14 -9.23 -36.90 -2.83
C ALA A 14 -10.56 -36.13 -2.66
N MET A 15 -11.22 -36.31 -1.52
CA MET A 15 -12.29 -35.41 -1.11
C MET A 15 -11.65 -34.05 -0.80
N GLN A 16 -11.68 -33.14 -1.75
CA GLN A 16 -11.46 -31.72 -1.49
C GLN A 16 -12.62 -31.23 -0.64
N VAL A 17 -12.37 -31.02 0.65
CA VAL A 17 -13.23 -30.18 1.48
C VAL A 17 -13.02 -28.76 0.97
N SER A 18 -13.96 -28.22 0.21
CA SER A 18 -13.87 -26.82 -0.22
C SER A 18 -14.00 -25.94 1.02
N ALA A 19 -12.97 -25.17 1.35
CA ALA A 19 -13.13 -24.03 2.24
C ALA A 19 -14.26 -23.13 1.71
N PRO A 20 -15.05 -22.47 2.57
CA PRO A 20 -16.08 -21.54 2.11
C PRO A 20 -15.41 -20.48 1.22
N ALA A 21 -15.93 -20.32 0.00
CA ALA A 21 -15.41 -19.35 -0.94
C ALA A 21 -15.50 -17.94 -0.34
N VAL A 22 -14.37 -17.25 -0.28
CA VAL A 22 -14.33 -15.86 0.18
C VAL A 22 -15.08 -15.01 -0.81
N ARG A 23 -15.97 -14.18 -0.28
CA ARG A 23 -16.78 -13.27 -1.08
C ARG A 23 -16.09 -11.92 -1.14
N PRO A 24 -16.02 -11.30 -2.33
CA PRO A 24 -15.59 -9.93 -2.42
C PRO A 24 -16.52 -9.05 -1.57
N ALA A 25 -15.97 -7.99 -0.99
CA ALA A 25 -16.71 -7.09 -0.12
C ALA A 25 -16.14 -5.68 -0.22
N PHE A 26 -16.97 -4.70 0.11
CA PHE A 26 -16.62 -3.29 0.15
C PHE A 26 -17.26 -2.67 1.38
N TRP A 27 -16.47 -1.91 2.13
CA TRP A 27 -16.89 -1.22 3.34
C TRP A 27 -16.60 0.27 3.18
N ASP A 28 -17.64 1.08 3.37
CA ASP A 28 -17.50 2.47 3.77
C ASP A 28 -17.04 2.50 5.22
N LEU A 29 -15.92 3.15 5.50
CA LEU A 29 -15.37 3.25 6.85
C LEU A 29 -16.08 4.33 7.68
N GLY A 30 -16.92 5.15 7.04
CA GLY A 30 -17.71 6.21 7.66
C GLY A 30 -16.89 7.48 7.92
N ASP A 31 -17.26 8.19 8.98
CA ASP A 31 -16.65 9.45 9.38
C ASP A 31 -16.20 9.42 10.84
N VAL A 32 -15.25 10.29 11.17
CA VAL A 32 -14.89 10.55 12.55
C VAL A 32 -16.06 11.27 13.25
N PRO A 33 -16.59 10.76 14.38
CA PRO A 33 -17.72 11.37 15.07
C PRO A 33 -17.52 12.86 15.36
N GLY A 34 -18.49 13.68 14.93
CA GLY A 34 -18.47 15.13 15.11
C GLY A 34 -17.50 15.88 14.19
N ARG A 35 -16.98 15.22 13.15
CA ARG A 35 -16.11 15.81 12.13
C ARG A 35 -16.60 15.40 10.75
N ASP A 36 -17.14 16.36 10.02
CA ASP A 36 -17.42 16.19 8.59
C ASP A 36 -16.13 16.55 7.83
N GLY A 37 -15.63 15.63 7.01
CA GLY A 37 -14.34 15.79 6.34
C GLY A 37 -14.09 14.77 5.23
N SER A 38 -13.05 15.04 4.43
CA SER A 38 -12.56 14.09 3.42
C SER A 38 -11.67 13.06 4.11
N ASN A 39 -11.97 11.78 3.95
CA ASN A 39 -11.26 10.69 4.61
C ASN A 39 -10.44 9.89 3.59
N GLU A 40 -9.21 9.54 3.95
CA GLU A 40 -8.32 8.69 3.17
C GLU A 40 -7.74 7.61 4.08
N ALA A 41 -7.92 6.34 3.71
CA ALA A 41 -7.21 5.23 4.34
C ALA A 41 -5.83 5.08 3.68
N LEU A 42 -4.80 5.03 4.51
CA LEU A 42 -3.38 4.99 4.10
C LEU A 42 -2.68 3.69 4.51
N GLY A 43 -3.25 2.92 5.43
CA GLY A 43 -2.72 1.64 5.87
C GLY A 43 -3.80 0.69 6.38
N VAL A 44 -3.56 -0.62 6.25
CA VAL A 44 -4.48 -1.69 6.66
C VAL A 44 -3.70 -2.86 7.27
N SER A 45 -4.21 -3.46 8.36
CA SER A 45 -3.62 -4.65 8.98
C SER A 45 -3.74 -5.89 8.08
N ALA A 46 -2.95 -6.93 8.34
CA ALA A 46 -2.90 -8.13 7.49
C ALA A 46 -4.27 -8.84 7.38
N ASP A 47 -5.08 -8.76 8.43
CA ASP A 47 -6.42 -9.34 8.50
C ASP A 47 -7.55 -8.37 8.14
N GLY A 48 -7.23 -7.13 7.74
CA GLY A 48 -8.20 -6.10 7.40
C GLY A 48 -9.01 -5.55 8.58
N SER A 49 -8.71 -5.96 9.83
CA SER A 49 -9.49 -5.57 11.00
C SER A 49 -9.22 -4.16 11.50
N VAL A 50 -8.05 -3.59 11.15
CA VAL A 50 -7.62 -2.24 11.53
C VAL A 50 -7.22 -1.46 10.29
N VAL A 51 -7.77 -0.26 10.14
CA VAL A 51 -7.42 0.69 9.07
C VAL A 51 -6.98 2.01 9.69
N VAL A 52 -5.93 2.62 9.14
CA VAL A 52 -5.42 3.92 9.57
C VAL A 52 -5.37 4.89 8.41
N GLY A 53 -5.35 6.19 8.72
CA GLY A 53 -5.26 7.20 7.69
C GLY A 53 -5.42 8.62 8.21
N ARG A 54 -6.03 9.47 7.40
CA ARG A 54 -6.28 10.88 7.72
C ARG A 54 -7.71 11.30 7.44
N THR A 55 -8.21 12.21 8.26
CA THR A 55 -9.45 12.96 7.99
C THR A 55 -9.12 14.44 7.84
N VAL A 56 -9.49 15.04 6.70
CA VAL A 56 -9.22 16.44 6.35
C VAL A 56 -10.38 17.31 6.81
N ARG A 57 -10.09 18.34 7.60
CA ARG A 57 -11.05 19.37 7.99
C ARG A 57 -10.99 20.56 7.04
N GLY A 58 -12.12 21.26 6.88
CA GLY A 58 -12.16 22.58 6.25
C GLY A 58 -11.07 23.51 6.81
N GLY A 59 -10.23 24.05 5.93
CA GLY A 59 -9.02 24.81 6.27
C GLY A 59 -7.69 24.10 6.00
N GLY A 60 -7.72 22.83 5.57
CA GLY A 60 -6.55 22.10 5.05
C GLY A 60 -5.74 21.32 6.10
N SER A 61 -6.16 21.32 7.36
CA SER A 61 -5.55 20.48 8.40
C SER A 61 -6.15 19.08 8.40
N SER A 62 -5.31 18.07 8.56
CA SER A 62 -5.69 16.66 8.72
C SER A 62 -5.51 16.17 10.16
N TYR A 63 -6.26 15.13 10.52
CA TYR A 63 -6.13 14.42 11.79
C TYR A 63 -5.86 12.93 11.54
N PRO A 64 -4.91 12.30 12.27
CA PRO A 64 -4.65 10.87 12.14
C PRO A 64 -5.82 10.09 12.74
N PHE A 65 -6.34 9.10 12.02
CA PHE A 65 -7.37 8.21 12.54
C PHE A 65 -6.93 6.76 12.59
N ILE A 66 -7.62 6.00 13.47
CA ILE A 66 -7.66 4.54 13.49
C ILE A 66 -9.13 4.10 13.43
N TRP A 67 -9.40 3.08 12.63
CA TRP A 67 -10.72 2.49 12.43
C TRP A 67 -10.68 1.00 12.77
N THR A 68 -11.77 0.52 13.37
CA THR A 68 -12.12 -0.90 13.48
C THR A 68 -13.62 -1.06 13.27
N GLU A 69 -14.08 -2.23 12.86
CA GLU A 69 -15.52 -2.49 12.68
C GLU A 69 -16.32 -2.22 13.97
N ALA A 70 -15.75 -2.55 15.13
CA ALA A 70 -16.43 -2.40 16.42
C ALA A 70 -16.49 -0.94 16.93
N ALA A 71 -15.49 -0.11 16.60
CA ALA A 71 -15.37 1.24 17.14
C ALA A 71 -15.70 2.36 16.13
N GLY A 72 -15.70 2.05 14.82
CA GLY A 72 -15.70 3.07 13.78
C GLY A 72 -14.39 3.88 13.76
N MET A 73 -14.39 5.03 13.06
CA MET A 73 -13.22 5.91 12.99
C MET A 73 -13.03 6.72 14.27
N THR A 74 -11.80 6.74 14.79
CA THR A 74 -11.43 7.54 15.97
C THR A 74 -10.11 8.27 15.73
N VAL A 75 -9.97 9.49 16.26
CA VAL A 75 -8.73 10.27 16.14
C VAL A 75 -7.67 9.74 17.11
N LEU A 76 -6.44 9.60 16.64
CA LEU A 76 -5.28 9.35 17.49
C LEU A 76 -4.86 10.66 18.18
N ALA A 77 -5.11 10.74 19.49
CA ALA A 77 -4.78 11.92 20.26
C ALA A 77 -3.27 12.08 20.46
N SER A 78 -2.76 13.26 20.14
CA SER A 78 -1.41 13.74 20.45
C SER A 78 -1.31 14.21 21.91
N PRO A 79 -0.11 14.16 22.51
CA PRO A 79 0.12 14.74 23.84
C PRO A 79 -0.19 16.24 23.93
N GLY A 80 -0.01 16.98 22.83
CA GLY A 80 -0.27 18.42 22.74
C GLY A 80 -1.73 18.78 22.45
N GLY A 81 -2.55 17.83 22.04
CA GLY A 81 -3.99 17.99 21.76
C GLY A 81 -4.34 18.67 20.43
N ASN A 82 -3.36 19.15 19.66
CA ASN A 82 -3.57 19.76 18.36
C ASN A 82 -3.95 18.72 17.30
N ASN A 83 -3.35 17.53 17.39
CA ASN A 83 -3.66 16.35 16.59
C ASN A 83 -3.47 16.57 15.07
N ILE A 84 -2.68 17.56 14.65
CA ILE A 84 -2.54 17.88 13.22
C ILE A 84 -1.56 16.89 12.62
N GLY A 85 -2.07 15.95 11.81
CA GLY A 85 -1.24 14.83 11.38
C GLY A 85 -1.97 13.77 10.59
N GLU A 86 -1.25 12.69 10.32
CA GLU A 86 -1.67 11.56 9.50
C GLU A 86 -1.08 10.27 10.08
N ALA A 87 -1.88 9.20 10.08
CA ALA A 87 -1.41 7.86 10.37
C ALA A 87 -1.11 7.17 9.03
N ASN A 88 0.16 6.92 8.76
CA ASN A 88 0.62 6.49 7.43
C ASN A 88 0.73 4.97 7.31
N ALA A 89 0.99 4.25 8.39
CA ALA A 89 1.09 2.79 8.37
C ALA A 89 0.65 2.16 9.69
N ILE A 90 0.27 0.89 9.62
CA ILE A 90 -0.13 0.02 10.72
C ILE A 90 0.62 -1.32 10.62
N SER A 91 0.99 -1.94 11.74
CA SER A 91 1.60 -3.27 11.77
C SER A 91 0.61 -4.36 11.31
N ASP A 92 1.14 -5.51 10.89
CA ASP A 92 0.34 -6.63 10.38
C ASP A 92 -0.69 -7.11 11.40
N ASP A 93 -0.34 -7.08 12.68
CA ASP A 93 -1.21 -7.46 13.79
C ASP A 93 -2.18 -6.36 14.26
N GLY A 94 -2.14 -5.18 13.62
CA GLY A 94 -3.02 -4.05 13.93
C GLY A 94 -2.70 -3.31 15.23
N THR A 95 -1.55 -3.58 15.88
CA THR A 95 -1.28 -3.04 17.23
C THR A 95 -0.39 -1.80 17.27
N VAL A 96 0.39 -1.53 16.22
CA VAL A 96 1.35 -0.42 16.14
C VAL A 96 1.00 0.48 14.98
N VAL A 97 0.75 1.76 15.24
CA VAL A 97 0.51 2.78 14.21
C VAL A 97 1.71 3.73 14.15
N VAL A 98 2.14 4.13 12.96
CA VAL A 98 3.12 5.21 12.78
C VAL A 98 2.60 6.28 11.84
N GLY A 99 3.17 7.47 11.96
CA GLY A 99 2.81 8.59 11.12
C GLY A 99 3.53 9.85 11.58
N PHE A 100 2.86 10.98 11.41
CA PHE A 100 3.32 12.23 12.00
C PHE A 100 2.16 12.98 12.62
N CYS A 101 2.46 13.72 13.67
CA CYS A 101 1.51 14.59 14.33
C CYS A 101 2.27 15.79 14.91
N ASP A 102 1.69 16.97 14.75
CA ASP A 102 2.29 18.24 15.19
C ASP A 102 3.73 18.42 14.65
N PHE A 103 3.92 18.02 13.39
CA PHE A 103 5.21 18.00 12.66
C PHE A 103 6.26 17.01 13.16
N GLU A 104 5.94 16.15 14.13
CA GLU A 104 6.86 15.15 14.67
C GLU A 104 6.45 13.73 14.26
N PRO A 105 7.41 12.84 13.93
CA PRO A 105 7.12 11.45 13.68
C PRO A 105 6.71 10.76 14.97
N PHE A 106 5.67 9.91 14.91
CA PHE A 106 5.18 9.19 16.08
C PHE A 106 5.10 7.68 15.86
N ARG A 107 5.10 6.97 16.98
CA ARG A 107 4.64 5.59 17.11
C ARG A 107 3.56 5.52 18.18
N TRP A 108 2.43 4.89 17.87
CA TRP A 108 1.29 4.76 18.75
C TRP A 108 0.99 3.29 19.03
N THR A 109 0.60 3.00 20.27
CA THR A 109 -0.01 1.73 20.68
C THR A 109 -1.18 2.01 21.60
N ALA A 110 -2.11 1.06 21.74
CA ALA A 110 -3.22 1.19 22.67
C ALA A 110 -2.76 1.36 24.14
N GLN A 111 -1.60 0.81 24.49
CA GLN A 111 -1.06 0.84 25.85
C GLN A 111 -0.40 2.17 26.19
N THR A 112 0.33 2.77 25.25
CA THR A 112 1.13 3.98 25.49
C THR A 112 0.48 5.26 24.98
N GLY A 113 -0.52 5.14 24.10
CA GLY A 113 -0.93 6.27 23.28
C GLY A 113 0.19 6.68 22.31
N MET A 114 0.12 7.93 21.83
CA MET A 114 1.08 8.48 20.87
C MET A 114 2.38 8.87 21.57
N VAL A 115 3.50 8.33 21.08
CA VAL A 115 4.86 8.65 21.52
C VAL A 115 5.64 9.18 20.33
N TYR A 116 6.23 10.37 20.47
CA TYR A 116 7.11 10.94 19.44
C TYR A 116 8.46 10.22 19.41
N LEU A 117 8.98 10.02 18.21
CA LEU A 117 10.24 9.30 17.97
C LEU A 117 11.49 10.17 18.18
N GLY A 118 11.30 11.48 18.35
CA GLY A 118 12.38 12.46 18.44
C GLY A 118 12.88 12.92 17.07
N SER A 119 14.16 13.28 17.01
CA SER A 119 14.84 13.81 15.83
C SER A 119 16.20 13.14 15.63
N LEU A 120 16.75 13.25 14.42
CA LEU A 120 18.13 12.82 14.17
C LEU A 120 19.10 13.64 15.03
N PRO A 121 20.21 13.06 15.51
CA PRO A 121 21.20 13.79 16.31
C PRO A 121 21.69 15.08 15.63
N GLY A 122 21.47 16.22 16.29
CA GLY A 122 21.82 17.55 15.76
C GLY A 122 20.84 18.13 14.74
N GLY A 123 19.74 17.44 14.45
CA GLY A 123 18.65 17.92 13.62
C GLY A 123 17.63 18.78 14.37
N LEU A 124 16.50 19.02 13.72
CA LEU A 124 15.36 19.75 14.26
C LEU A 124 14.24 18.76 14.62
N ASP A 125 13.42 19.14 15.61
CA ASP A 125 12.23 18.38 16.03
C ASP A 125 11.11 18.54 14.99
N SER A 126 11.34 17.96 13.82
CA SER A 126 10.39 17.93 12.72
C SER A 126 10.70 16.75 11.81
N GLY A 127 9.68 16.01 11.43
CA GLY A 127 9.82 14.83 10.59
C GLY A 127 8.52 14.08 10.40
N LYS A 128 8.61 12.97 9.68
CA LYS A 128 7.47 12.08 9.39
C LYS A 128 7.93 10.64 9.38
N ALA A 129 7.16 9.76 10.00
CA ALA A 129 7.25 8.32 9.77
C ALA A 129 6.29 7.97 8.63
N TYR A 130 6.77 7.23 7.64
CA TYR A 130 6.00 6.85 6.46
C TYR A 130 5.64 5.36 6.45
N GLY A 131 6.55 4.51 6.93
CA GLY A 131 6.36 3.06 6.93
C GLY A 131 7.03 2.37 8.12
N MET A 132 6.85 1.06 8.22
CA MET A 132 7.42 0.23 9.26
C MET A 132 7.63 -1.22 8.81
N SER A 133 8.36 -2.01 9.59
CA SER A 133 8.37 -3.48 9.50
C SER A 133 7.02 -4.08 9.91
N ALA A 134 6.76 -5.33 9.53
CA ALA A 134 5.48 -6.01 9.80
C ALA A 134 5.10 -6.05 11.29
N ASP A 135 6.11 -6.13 12.18
CA ASP A 135 5.95 -6.13 13.63
C ASP A 135 5.99 -4.72 14.28
N GLY A 136 6.15 -3.67 13.48
CA GLY A 136 6.25 -2.29 13.93
C GLY A 136 7.46 -1.97 14.82
N THR A 137 8.52 -2.77 14.76
CA THR A 137 9.76 -2.58 15.54
C THR A 137 10.79 -1.70 14.83
N VAL A 138 10.80 -1.71 13.50
CA VAL A 138 11.58 -0.81 12.66
C VAL A 138 10.65 0.22 12.03
N VAL A 139 10.88 1.50 12.28
CA VAL A 139 10.09 2.60 11.70
C VAL A 139 10.96 3.39 10.75
N VAL A 140 10.45 3.75 9.58
CA VAL A 140 11.20 4.51 8.57
C VAL A 140 10.50 5.81 8.22
N GLY A 141 11.30 6.80 7.84
CA GLY A 141 10.75 8.12 7.61
C GLY A 141 11.76 9.14 7.11
N SER A 142 11.44 10.40 7.33
CA SER A 142 12.35 11.53 7.13
C SER A 142 12.38 12.44 8.35
N SER A 143 13.56 12.90 8.74
CA SER A 143 13.76 13.89 9.81
C SER A 143 14.44 15.13 9.23
N ARG A 144 14.00 16.30 9.67
CA ARG A 144 14.51 17.59 9.25
C ARG A 144 15.84 17.86 9.94
N ILE A 145 16.88 18.09 9.16
CA ILE A 145 18.22 18.38 9.67
C ILE A 145 18.61 19.86 9.57
N ASP A 146 17.92 20.64 8.73
CA ASP A 146 18.09 22.09 8.59
C ASP A 146 16.81 22.70 7.95
N TRP A 147 16.76 24.02 7.74
CA TRP A 147 15.58 24.78 7.31
C TRP A 147 14.84 24.18 6.12
N ASP A 148 15.51 23.54 5.16
CA ASP A 148 14.82 22.84 4.07
C ASP A 148 15.36 21.43 3.82
N TYR A 149 16.20 20.89 4.70
CA TYR A 149 16.91 19.64 4.42
C TYR A 149 16.33 18.49 5.24
N TYR A 150 16.04 17.39 4.56
CA TYR A 150 15.48 16.19 5.17
C TYR A 150 16.39 14.99 4.94
N ARG A 151 16.52 14.13 5.94
CA ARG A 151 17.27 12.87 5.86
C ARG A 151 16.37 11.70 6.17
N ALA A 152 16.49 10.68 5.34
CA ALA A 152 15.86 9.40 5.54
C ALA A 152 16.44 8.76 6.80
N PHE A 153 15.56 8.27 7.67
CA PHE A 153 15.98 7.56 8.89
C PHE A 153 15.35 6.19 8.95
N TYR A 154 15.98 5.31 9.73
CA TYR A 154 15.28 4.23 10.41
C TYR A 154 15.36 4.43 11.92
N TRP A 155 14.36 3.96 12.64
CA TRP A 155 14.26 4.06 14.09
C TRP A 155 13.96 2.68 14.66
N THR A 156 14.60 2.37 15.77
CA THR A 156 14.22 1.26 16.65
C THR A 156 14.28 1.75 18.09
N GLN A 157 13.55 1.08 18.98
CA GLN A 157 13.61 1.41 20.41
C GLN A 157 15.02 1.24 21.01
N ALA A 158 15.89 0.45 20.38
CA ALA A 158 17.25 0.20 20.88
C ALA A 158 18.29 1.22 20.38
N THR A 159 18.03 1.86 19.24
CA THR A 159 19.01 2.71 18.54
C THR A 159 18.61 4.18 18.46
N ASP A 160 17.37 4.51 18.83
CA ASP A 160 16.73 5.75 18.42
C ASP A 160 16.81 5.96 16.90
N MET A 161 16.71 7.20 16.42
CA MET A 161 16.80 7.52 14.99
C MET A 161 18.24 7.39 14.49
N VAL A 162 18.39 6.67 13.38
CA VAL A 162 19.65 6.48 12.66
C VAL A 162 19.49 6.98 11.23
N ASP A 163 20.42 7.84 10.80
CA ASP A 163 20.49 8.36 9.43
C ASP A 163 20.88 7.24 8.45
N LEU A 164 20.12 7.10 7.36
CA LEU A 164 20.42 6.19 6.24
C LEU A 164 21.50 6.75 5.28
N GLY A 165 22.00 7.93 5.60
CA GLY A 165 22.99 8.71 4.87
C GLY A 165 22.39 9.48 3.68
N ALA A 166 23.23 10.29 3.02
CA ALA A 166 23.01 10.80 1.66
C ALA A 166 24.35 11.05 0.93
N PRO A 167 24.45 10.82 -0.40
CA PRO A 167 25.44 11.52 -1.21
C PRO A 167 25.49 13.01 -0.84
N ALA A 168 26.68 13.60 -0.79
CA ALA A 168 26.85 14.99 -0.37
C ALA A 168 26.08 16.00 -1.26
N ALA A 169 25.77 15.63 -2.50
CA ALA A 169 24.99 16.43 -3.42
C ALA A 169 23.47 16.39 -3.16
N ASP A 170 22.99 15.42 -2.39
CA ASP A 170 21.56 15.27 -2.11
C ASP A 170 21.14 16.19 -0.99
N GLN A 171 20.14 17.02 -1.30
CA GLN A 171 19.52 17.92 -0.34
C GLN A 171 18.46 17.19 0.49
N HIS A 172 17.83 16.16 -0.08
CA HIS A 172 16.76 15.43 0.56
C HIS A 172 16.94 13.92 0.42
N SER A 173 16.56 13.19 1.46
CA SER A 173 16.25 11.77 1.39
C SER A 173 15.03 11.45 2.24
N PHE A 174 14.20 10.53 1.75
CA PHE A 174 12.99 10.06 2.41
C PHE A 174 12.95 8.53 2.29
N ALA A 175 12.70 7.83 3.40
CA ALA A 175 12.40 6.40 3.38
C ALA A 175 10.89 6.21 3.52
N TYR A 176 10.28 5.53 2.55
CA TYR A 176 8.82 5.38 2.46
C TYR A 176 8.34 4.04 3.02
N ALA A 177 9.09 2.96 2.82
CA ALA A 177 8.69 1.61 3.25
C ALA A 177 9.88 0.76 3.70
N ALA A 178 9.57 -0.29 4.45
CA ALA A 178 10.52 -1.30 4.92
C ALA A 178 9.96 -2.72 4.69
N SER A 179 10.84 -3.69 4.46
CA SER A 179 10.46 -5.11 4.40
C SER A 179 9.90 -5.60 5.74
N ALA A 180 9.28 -6.78 5.74
CA ALA A 180 8.61 -7.33 6.93
C ALA A 180 9.55 -7.47 8.13
N ASP A 181 10.84 -7.75 7.89
CA ASP A 181 11.90 -7.83 8.90
C ASP A 181 12.67 -6.50 9.12
N GLY A 182 12.32 -5.45 8.38
CA GLY A 182 13.00 -4.15 8.40
C GLY A 182 14.42 -4.14 7.84
N ALA A 183 14.89 -5.22 7.21
CA ALA A 183 16.26 -5.32 6.70
C ALA A 183 16.47 -4.58 5.37
N VAL A 184 15.40 -4.35 4.62
CA VAL A 184 15.38 -3.61 3.36
C VAL A 184 14.52 -2.37 3.53
N ILE A 185 15.05 -1.22 3.15
CA ILE A 185 14.33 0.07 3.22
C ILE A 185 14.39 0.72 1.85
N VAL A 186 13.26 1.25 1.38
CA VAL A 186 13.17 1.91 0.08
C VAL A 186 12.66 3.33 0.21
N GLY A 187 12.97 4.16 -0.79
CA GLY A 187 12.54 5.54 -0.79
C GLY A 187 13.09 6.34 -1.96
N GLN A 188 13.24 7.65 -1.74
CA GLN A 188 13.81 8.57 -2.72
C GLN A 188 14.94 9.41 -2.12
N HIS A 189 15.86 9.86 -2.96
CA HIS A 189 16.91 10.81 -2.59
C HIS A 189 17.18 11.77 -3.75
N GLY A 190 17.70 12.96 -3.46
CA GLY A 190 18.12 13.87 -4.51
C GLY A 190 18.04 15.34 -4.16
N SER A 191 17.91 16.16 -5.19
CA SER A 191 17.82 17.62 -5.08
C SER A 191 17.01 18.20 -6.24
N ASN A 192 16.53 19.44 -6.08
CA ASN A 192 15.81 20.12 -7.15
C ASN A 192 16.68 20.38 -8.40
N LEU A 193 18.01 20.36 -8.26
CA LEU A 193 18.95 20.60 -9.36
C LEU A 193 19.39 19.30 -10.06
N ALA A 194 19.55 18.21 -9.31
CA ALA A 194 20.03 16.94 -9.83
C ALA A 194 18.90 15.94 -10.17
N GLY A 195 17.66 16.25 -9.79
CA GLY A 195 16.55 15.31 -9.84
C GLY A 195 16.49 14.42 -8.59
N TYR A 196 15.47 13.55 -8.55
CA TYR A 196 15.30 12.56 -7.50
C TYR A 196 15.45 11.15 -8.07
N GLY A 197 16.15 10.28 -7.35
CA GLY A 197 16.33 8.87 -7.65
C GLY A 197 15.69 7.99 -6.57
N ALA A 198 15.16 6.84 -6.97
CA ALA A 198 14.70 5.83 -6.03
C ALA A 198 15.90 5.06 -5.47
N PHE A 199 15.86 4.73 -4.18
CA PHE A 199 16.89 3.89 -3.58
C PHE A 199 16.31 2.63 -2.93
N ARG A 200 17.19 1.64 -2.80
CA ARG A 200 17.07 0.49 -1.89
C ARG A 200 18.27 0.47 -0.95
N TRP A 201 18.03 0.41 0.35
CA TRP A 201 19.04 0.35 1.40
C TRP A 201 19.03 -1.01 2.07
N THR A 202 20.22 -1.50 2.40
CA THR A 202 20.44 -2.57 3.38
C THR A 202 21.64 -2.20 4.25
N ALA A 203 21.74 -2.78 5.45
CA ALA A 203 22.90 -2.56 6.31
C ALA A 203 24.23 -2.98 5.65
N GLY A 204 24.22 -3.99 4.77
CA GLY A 204 25.42 -4.51 4.12
C GLY A 204 25.90 -3.68 2.93
N THR A 205 24.98 -3.03 2.20
CA THR A 205 25.30 -2.30 0.96
C THR A 205 25.22 -0.80 1.11
N GLY A 206 24.60 -0.30 2.19
CA GLY A 206 24.12 1.08 2.22
C GLY A 206 23.04 1.32 1.15
N ARG A 207 22.85 2.58 0.77
CA ARG A 207 21.88 2.97 -0.27
C ARG A 207 22.44 2.65 -1.65
N VAL A 208 21.61 1.99 -2.45
CA VAL A 208 21.84 1.66 -3.85
C VAL A 208 20.72 2.32 -4.65
N ASP A 209 21.10 3.10 -5.65
CA ASP A 209 20.17 3.73 -6.60
C ASP A 209 19.53 2.66 -7.50
N LEU A 210 18.22 2.77 -7.75
CA LEU A 210 17.45 1.84 -8.56
C LEU A 210 17.40 2.24 -10.05
N GLY A 211 17.86 3.44 -10.38
CA GLY A 211 17.76 4.04 -11.69
C GLY A 211 16.37 4.63 -11.97
N HIS A 212 16.07 4.76 -13.26
CA HIS A 212 14.87 5.37 -13.78
C HIS A 212 14.25 4.49 -14.89
N LEU A 213 12.97 4.71 -15.21
CA LEU A 213 12.29 3.97 -16.28
C LEU A 213 12.83 4.35 -17.66
N ASP A 214 13.12 5.62 -17.89
CA ASP A 214 13.73 6.14 -19.10
C ASP A 214 14.97 6.99 -18.79
N ASP A 215 15.88 7.11 -19.77
CA ASP A 215 17.14 7.84 -19.62
C ASP A 215 16.93 9.36 -19.43
N ASP A 216 15.74 9.86 -19.79
CA ASP A 216 15.34 11.27 -19.66
C ASP A 216 14.61 11.58 -18.34
N SER A 217 14.36 10.56 -17.49
CA SER A 217 13.66 10.77 -16.24
C SER A 217 14.49 11.60 -15.27
N ILE A 218 13.81 12.55 -14.62
CA ILE A 218 14.41 13.41 -13.59
C ILE A 218 13.87 13.13 -12.19
N TYR A 219 12.95 12.17 -12.08
CA TYR A 219 12.29 11.85 -10.81
C TYR A 219 11.88 10.39 -10.77
N THR A 220 12.37 9.65 -9.78
CA THR A 220 11.90 8.31 -9.44
C THR A 220 11.79 8.19 -7.93
N ALA A 221 10.74 7.53 -7.46
CA ALA A 221 10.52 7.25 -6.05
C ALA A 221 10.04 5.82 -5.86
N ALA A 222 10.70 5.08 -4.98
CA ALA A 222 10.23 3.78 -4.52
C ALA A 222 9.29 3.97 -3.34
N MET A 223 8.01 3.63 -3.53
CA MET A 223 6.94 3.87 -2.58
C MET A 223 6.75 2.71 -1.61
N ASP A 224 6.93 1.48 -2.09
CA ASP A 224 6.72 0.27 -1.28
C ASP A 224 7.63 -0.90 -1.69
N VAL A 225 7.75 -1.89 -0.80
CA VAL A 225 8.61 -3.08 -0.96
C VAL A 225 7.93 -4.34 -0.40
N SER A 226 8.08 -5.47 -1.11
CA SER A 226 7.56 -6.77 -0.65
C SER A 226 8.15 -7.21 0.70
N ALA A 227 7.46 -8.15 1.36
CA ALA A 227 7.84 -8.62 2.69
C ALA A 227 9.27 -9.17 2.76
N ASP A 228 9.74 -9.81 1.69
CA ASP A 228 11.09 -10.36 1.55
C ASP A 228 12.13 -9.35 1.02
N GLY A 229 11.71 -8.12 0.70
CA GLY A 229 12.60 -7.07 0.22
C GLY A 229 13.08 -7.22 -1.23
N THR A 230 12.46 -8.09 -2.03
CA THR A 230 12.91 -8.43 -3.39
C THR A 230 12.19 -7.69 -4.51
N VAL A 231 10.95 -7.24 -4.28
CA VAL A 231 10.14 -6.49 -5.22
C VAL A 231 9.92 -5.08 -4.67
N VAL A 232 10.25 -4.07 -5.48
CA VAL A 232 10.05 -2.65 -5.14
C VAL A 232 9.10 -2.04 -6.15
N VAL A 233 8.16 -1.21 -5.70
CA VAL A 233 7.22 -0.51 -6.58
C VAL A 233 7.25 0.99 -6.33
N GLY A 234 6.80 1.76 -7.31
CA GLY A 234 6.69 3.20 -7.16
C GLY A 234 6.37 3.90 -8.46
N GLN A 235 6.93 5.08 -8.64
CA GLN A 235 6.69 5.93 -9.80
C GLN A 235 7.99 6.49 -10.37
N SER A 236 8.03 6.69 -11.68
CA SER A 236 9.08 7.41 -12.39
C SER A 236 8.44 8.45 -13.32
N TRP A 237 9.04 9.63 -13.43
CA TRP A 237 8.55 10.71 -14.29
C TRP A 237 9.48 10.84 -15.49
N GLY A 238 8.98 10.44 -16.66
CA GLY A 238 9.70 10.46 -17.93
C GLY A 238 9.17 11.51 -18.91
N GLY A 239 9.63 11.43 -20.16
CA GLY A 239 9.26 12.37 -21.22
C GLY A 239 7.78 12.34 -21.63
N LEU A 240 7.08 11.24 -21.35
CA LEU A 240 5.65 11.04 -21.66
C LEU A 240 4.72 11.44 -20.51
N GLY A 241 5.24 11.45 -19.27
CA GLY A 241 4.45 11.65 -18.07
C GLY A 241 4.96 10.79 -16.91
N GLN A 242 4.10 10.58 -15.93
CA GLN A 242 4.42 9.81 -14.74
C GLN A 242 3.94 8.36 -14.92
N GLU A 243 4.78 7.38 -14.61
CA GLU A 243 4.41 5.98 -14.77
C GLU A 243 4.82 5.15 -13.57
N ALA A 244 3.92 4.25 -13.18
CA ALA A 244 4.16 3.26 -12.15
C ALA A 244 5.19 2.24 -12.62
N PHE A 245 6.09 1.84 -11.73
CA PHE A 245 7.07 0.80 -12.01
C PHE A 245 7.00 -0.35 -11.01
N ARG A 246 7.53 -1.49 -11.44
CA ARG A 246 7.97 -2.58 -10.58
C ARG A 246 9.45 -2.86 -10.83
N TRP A 247 10.21 -3.03 -9.77
CA TRP A 247 11.64 -3.30 -9.83
C TRP A 247 11.98 -4.61 -9.13
N THR A 248 12.90 -5.37 -9.73
CA THR A 248 13.56 -6.51 -9.09
C THR A 248 15.05 -6.46 -9.38
N GLN A 249 15.87 -7.04 -8.50
CA GLN A 249 17.32 -7.05 -8.72
C GLN A 249 17.73 -7.76 -10.03
N ALA A 250 17.01 -8.80 -10.44
CA ALA A 250 17.31 -9.57 -11.65
C ALA A 250 16.77 -8.91 -12.93
N GLY A 251 15.59 -8.27 -12.85
CA GLY A 251 14.90 -7.71 -14.00
C GLY A 251 15.12 -6.20 -14.21
N GLY A 252 15.67 -5.49 -13.23
CA GLY A 252 15.67 -4.04 -13.22
C GLY A 252 14.25 -3.47 -13.06
N MET A 253 14.10 -2.21 -13.46
CA MET A 253 12.83 -1.48 -13.43
C MET A 253 12.02 -1.81 -14.69
N ILE A 254 10.75 -2.18 -14.53
CA ILE A 254 9.79 -2.37 -15.61
C ILE A 254 8.59 -1.45 -15.44
N PRO A 255 8.07 -0.86 -16.53
CA PRO A 255 6.85 -0.06 -16.49
C PRO A 255 5.62 -0.95 -16.25
N LEU A 256 4.61 -0.42 -15.56
CA LEU A 256 3.32 -1.09 -15.37
C LEU A 256 2.25 -0.64 -16.37
N GLY A 257 2.49 0.45 -17.11
CA GLY A 257 1.51 1.08 -17.99
C GLY A 257 0.55 2.02 -17.25
N ASP A 258 -0.44 2.51 -18.00
CA ASP A 258 -1.51 3.41 -17.58
C ASP A 258 -2.86 2.97 -18.20
N PHE A 259 -3.96 3.60 -17.76
CA PHE A 259 -5.26 3.39 -18.38
C PHE A 259 -5.37 4.12 -19.73
N PRO A 260 -5.93 3.48 -20.77
CA PRO A 260 -6.14 4.14 -22.04
C PRO A 260 -7.18 5.27 -21.93
N GLY A 261 -6.98 6.35 -22.70
CA GLY A 261 -7.93 7.47 -22.81
C GLY A 261 -7.72 8.60 -21.81
N GLY A 262 -6.95 8.36 -20.74
CA GLY A 262 -6.54 9.38 -19.76
C GLY A 262 -5.24 10.10 -20.13
N ALA A 263 -4.72 10.89 -19.18
CA ALA A 263 -3.34 11.37 -19.23
C ALA A 263 -2.38 10.20 -18.99
N TYR A 264 -1.16 10.27 -19.54
CA TYR A 264 -0.11 9.29 -19.25
C TYR A 264 0.34 9.42 -17.79
N PHE A 265 -0.36 8.70 -16.92
CA PHE A 265 -0.25 8.80 -15.48
C PHE A 265 -0.60 7.47 -14.83
N SER A 266 0.36 6.90 -14.12
CA SER A 266 0.12 5.88 -13.11
C SER A 266 1.09 6.03 -11.93
N HIS A 267 0.64 5.58 -10.76
CA HIS A 267 1.38 5.66 -9.50
C HIS A 267 1.11 4.40 -8.69
N ALA A 268 2.11 3.52 -8.57
CA ALA A 268 2.05 2.39 -7.64
C ALA A 268 2.26 2.87 -6.21
N LYS A 269 1.31 2.54 -5.33
CA LYS A 269 1.29 2.96 -3.93
C LYS A 269 1.74 1.85 -2.99
N ALA A 270 1.33 0.61 -3.26
CA ALA A 270 1.63 -0.53 -2.42
C ALA A 270 1.78 -1.83 -3.21
N VAL A 271 2.49 -2.80 -2.63
CA VAL A 271 2.73 -4.14 -3.18
C VAL A 271 2.40 -5.21 -2.13
N SER A 272 1.84 -6.33 -2.57
CA SER A 272 1.55 -7.48 -1.70
C SER A 272 2.81 -8.09 -1.10
N ALA A 273 2.67 -8.86 -0.02
CA ALA A 273 3.79 -9.42 0.71
C ALA A 273 4.65 -10.36 -0.16
N ASN A 274 4.03 -11.15 -1.05
CA ASN A 274 4.72 -11.97 -2.05
C ASN A 274 5.26 -11.19 -3.27
N GLY A 275 4.95 -9.90 -3.42
CA GLY A 275 5.43 -9.11 -4.55
C GLY A 275 4.73 -9.37 -5.89
N GLU A 276 3.57 -10.05 -5.88
CA GLU A 276 2.83 -10.42 -7.09
C GLU A 276 1.75 -9.42 -7.50
N VAL A 277 1.14 -8.73 -6.53
CA VAL A 277 0.04 -7.77 -6.74
C VAL A 277 0.50 -6.37 -6.38
N VAL A 278 0.24 -5.41 -7.26
CA VAL A 278 0.54 -3.99 -7.07
C VAL A 278 -0.75 -3.18 -7.15
N VAL A 279 -0.94 -2.24 -6.24
CA VAL A 279 -2.11 -1.35 -6.23
C VAL A 279 -1.67 0.11 -6.30
N GLY A 280 -2.56 0.96 -6.79
CA GLY A 280 -2.28 2.38 -6.93
C GLY A 280 -3.40 3.14 -7.61
N ARG A 281 -3.03 4.22 -8.29
CA ARG A 281 -3.95 5.05 -9.09
C ARG A 281 -3.39 5.30 -10.47
N SER A 282 -4.26 5.30 -11.47
CA SER A 282 -3.97 5.71 -12.85
C SER A 282 -4.98 6.76 -13.28
N ALA A 283 -4.64 7.60 -14.27
CA ALA A 283 -5.57 8.59 -14.79
C ALA A 283 -6.53 7.92 -15.76
N ASP A 284 -7.83 8.17 -15.58
CA ASP A 284 -8.88 7.87 -16.54
C ASP A 284 -9.41 9.19 -17.15
N GLU A 285 -10.53 9.13 -17.86
CA GLU A 285 -11.18 10.33 -18.43
C GLU A 285 -11.76 11.28 -17.35
N SER A 286 -11.93 10.81 -16.11
CA SER A 286 -12.66 11.46 -15.00
C SER A 286 -11.79 12.08 -13.90
N SER A 287 -10.46 11.95 -14.00
CA SER A 287 -9.40 12.47 -13.10
C SER A 287 -8.62 11.43 -12.30
N GLY A 288 -8.98 10.14 -12.38
CA GLY A 288 -8.17 8.99 -11.99
C GLY A 288 -8.91 7.94 -11.18
N ALA A 289 -8.55 6.68 -11.39
CA ALA A 289 -9.18 5.49 -10.85
C ALA A 289 -8.14 4.55 -10.18
N PRO A 290 -8.53 3.77 -9.18
CA PRO A 290 -7.65 2.78 -8.57
C PRO A 290 -7.33 1.66 -9.56
N PHE A 291 -6.09 1.18 -9.53
CA PHE A 291 -5.72 -0.01 -10.29
C PHE A 291 -5.28 -1.14 -9.39
N LEU A 292 -5.42 -2.34 -9.93
CA LEU A 292 -4.70 -3.54 -9.52
C LEU A 292 -3.89 -4.05 -10.71
N TRP A 293 -2.61 -4.34 -10.47
CA TRP A 293 -1.71 -4.92 -11.46
C TRP A 293 -1.18 -6.26 -10.97
N ASP A 294 -1.09 -7.22 -11.88
CA ASP A 294 -0.29 -8.43 -11.71
C ASP A 294 0.38 -8.80 -13.04
N SER A 295 1.41 -9.64 -12.98
CA SER A 295 2.21 -10.00 -14.15
C SER A 295 1.46 -10.81 -15.22
N VAL A 296 0.30 -11.41 -14.89
CA VAL A 296 -0.49 -12.24 -15.80
C VAL A 296 -1.50 -11.40 -16.57
N ASN A 297 -2.18 -10.48 -15.88
CA ASN A 297 -3.31 -9.72 -16.40
C ASN A 297 -2.98 -8.27 -16.72
N GLY A 298 -1.82 -7.76 -16.29
CA GLY A 298 -1.45 -6.36 -16.43
C GLY A 298 -2.28 -5.43 -15.55
N LEU A 299 -2.27 -4.14 -15.89
CA LEU A 299 -2.96 -3.07 -15.17
C LEU A 299 -4.46 -3.13 -15.46
N ARG A 300 -5.28 -3.16 -14.41
CA ARG A 300 -6.75 -3.29 -14.49
C ARG A 300 -7.43 -2.37 -13.48
N ASP A 301 -8.62 -1.89 -13.82
CA ASP A 301 -9.43 -1.06 -12.92
C ASP A 301 -9.94 -1.90 -11.74
N LEU A 302 -9.68 -1.46 -10.51
CA LEU A 302 -10.14 -2.13 -9.31
C LEU A 302 -11.67 -2.09 -9.19
N THR A 303 -12.31 -1.03 -9.69
CA THR A 303 -13.77 -0.88 -9.76
C THR A 303 -14.38 -1.98 -10.62
N ASP A 304 -13.81 -2.23 -11.80
CA ASP A 304 -14.24 -3.32 -12.69
C ASP A 304 -14.04 -4.68 -12.02
N ILE A 305 -12.89 -4.90 -11.38
CA ILE A 305 -12.60 -6.15 -10.65
C ILE A 305 -13.64 -6.43 -9.56
N LEU A 306 -14.01 -5.41 -8.77
CA LEU A 306 -14.98 -5.56 -7.69
C LEU A 306 -16.40 -5.75 -8.22
N THR A 307 -16.81 -4.98 -9.24
CA THR A 307 -18.16 -5.08 -9.83
C THR A 307 -18.36 -6.39 -10.59
N ASP A 308 -17.37 -6.88 -11.33
CA ASP A 308 -17.39 -8.21 -11.97
C ASP A 308 -17.49 -9.34 -10.93
N ALA A 309 -16.93 -9.13 -9.75
CA ALA A 309 -17.03 -10.06 -8.63
C ALA A 309 -18.38 -9.95 -7.87
N GLY A 310 -19.24 -9.00 -8.23
CA GLY A 310 -20.59 -8.83 -7.72
C GLY A 310 -20.74 -7.83 -6.57
N VAL A 311 -19.74 -6.97 -6.35
CA VAL A 311 -19.84 -5.85 -5.41
C VAL A 311 -20.63 -4.72 -6.07
N ASP A 312 -21.61 -4.17 -5.35
CA ASP A 312 -22.37 -3.01 -5.81
C ASP A 312 -21.63 -1.71 -5.46
N LEU A 313 -21.17 -1.00 -6.48
CA LEU A 313 -20.47 0.28 -6.37
C LEU A 313 -21.26 1.42 -7.05
N SER A 314 -22.58 1.28 -7.28
CA SER A 314 -23.36 2.29 -8.02
C SER A 314 -23.34 3.69 -7.38
N ASP A 315 -23.11 3.75 -6.08
CA ASP A 315 -23.06 4.98 -5.29
C ASP A 315 -21.62 5.48 -5.05
N TRP A 316 -20.64 4.85 -5.68
CA TRP A 316 -19.22 5.02 -5.40
C TRP A 316 -18.41 5.27 -6.66
N ASP A 317 -17.53 6.25 -6.59
CA ASP A 317 -16.52 6.54 -7.60
C ASP A 317 -15.14 6.40 -6.93
N LEU A 318 -14.48 5.25 -7.13
CA LEU A 318 -13.22 4.97 -6.44
C LEU A 318 -12.10 5.82 -7.04
N LEU A 319 -11.26 6.38 -6.18
CA LEU A 319 -10.25 7.36 -6.56
C LEU A 319 -8.84 6.78 -6.57
N SER A 320 -8.47 6.08 -5.50
CA SER A 320 -7.10 5.60 -5.28
C SER A 320 -7.07 4.41 -4.33
N ALA A 321 -6.26 3.41 -4.65
CA ALA A 321 -5.87 2.36 -3.74
C ALA A 321 -4.51 2.73 -3.13
N GLU A 322 -4.47 2.95 -1.82
CA GLU A 322 -3.29 3.47 -1.11
C GLU A 322 -2.54 2.36 -0.37
N ALA A 323 -3.23 1.32 0.09
CA ALA A 323 -2.63 0.20 0.82
C ALA A 323 -3.23 -1.14 0.41
N ILE A 324 -2.41 -2.19 0.50
CA ILE A 324 -2.81 -3.59 0.37
C ILE A 324 -2.32 -4.35 1.61
N SER A 325 -3.15 -5.24 2.15
CA SER A 325 -2.74 -6.10 3.27
C SER A 325 -1.69 -7.12 2.82
N GLY A 326 -0.95 -7.68 3.78
CA GLY A 326 -0.16 -8.88 3.52
C GLY A 326 -1.01 -10.04 2.98
N ASP A 327 -0.33 -11.04 2.41
CA ASP A 327 -1.02 -12.15 1.76
C ASP A 327 -1.73 -13.05 2.77
N SER A 328 -3.00 -13.35 2.51
CA SER A 328 -3.69 -14.45 3.18
C SER A 328 -4.11 -15.47 2.12
N TYR A 329 -3.42 -16.61 2.11
CA TYR A 329 -3.66 -17.73 1.19
C TYR A 329 -5.09 -18.29 1.24
N GLU A 330 -5.87 -17.91 2.26
CA GLU A 330 -7.26 -18.34 2.43
C GLU A 330 -8.29 -17.25 2.11
N THR A 331 -7.97 -15.96 2.22
CA THR A 331 -8.97 -14.87 2.11
C THR A 331 -8.77 -13.86 0.99
N GLY A 332 -7.65 -13.92 0.25
CA GLY A 332 -7.30 -12.87 -0.70
C GLY A 332 -6.66 -11.70 0.02
N TYR A 333 -6.84 -10.49 -0.53
CA TYR A 333 -6.16 -9.29 -0.05
C TYR A 333 -7.17 -8.20 0.28
N PHE A 334 -6.92 -7.49 1.37
CA PHE A 334 -7.62 -6.25 1.67
C PHE A 334 -6.93 -5.09 0.98
N ILE A 335 -7.71 -4.21 0.38
CA ILE A 335 -7.22 -2.97 -0.23
C ILE A 335 -7.93 -1.82 0.46
N ALA A 336 -7.16 -0.85 0.95
CA ALA A 336 -7.69 0.37 1.55
C ALA A 336 -7.31 1.59 0.71
N GLY A 337 -8.19 2.58 0.69
CA GLY A 337 -7.98 3.76 -0.15
C GLY A 337 -9.05 4.82 0.05
N SER A 338 -9.33 5.58 -1.02
CA SER A 338 -10.38 6.59 -1.01
C SER A 338 -11.28 6.55 -2.25
N ALA A 339 -12.51 6.99 -2.07
CA ALA A 339 -13.57 7.04 -3.07
C ALA A 339 -14.48 8.25 -2.82
N PHE A 340 -15.13 8.77 -3.85
CA PHE A 340 -16.25 9.70 -3.70
C PHE A 340 -17.56 8.94 -3.59
N ASN A 341 -18.44 9.39 -2.70
CA ASN A 341 -19.83 8.94 -2.67
C ASN A 341 -20.71 9.85 -3.57
N THR A 342 -22.01 9.54 -3.69
CA THR A 342 -22.96 10.30 -4.52
C THR A 342 -23.15 11.77 -4.12
N ASP A 343 -22.78 12.16 -2.90
CA ASP A 343 -22.82 13.56 -2.45
C ASP A 343 -21.54 14.35 -2.80
N GLY A 344 -20.54 13.68 -3.36
CA GLY A 344 -19.23 14.25 -3.74
C GLY A 344 -18.23 14.33 -2.60
N THR A 345 -18.53 13.75 -1.42
CA THR A 345 -17.59 13.67 -0.30
C THR A 345 -16.63 12.51 -0.50
N GLN A 346 -15.34 12.78 -0.37
CA GLN A 346 -14.31 11.74 -0.34
C GLN A 346 -14.37 10.96 0.98
N LYS A 347 -14.57 9.65 0.89
CA LYS A 347 -14.57 8.70 2.01
C LYS A 347 -13.41 7.74 1.89
N ALA A 348 -13.00 7.20 3.02
CA ALA A 348 -12.07 6.08 3.07
C ALA A 348 -12.84 4.78 2.89
N PHE A 349 -12.30 3.86 2.10
CA PHE A 349 -12.90 2.54 1.91
C PHE A 349 -11.93 1.43 2.32
N LEU A 350 -12.51 0.26 2.58
CA LEU A 350 -11.82 -1.02 2.63
C LEU A 350 -12.52 -1.96 1.64
N ALA A 351 -11.76 -2.74 0.88
CA ALA A 351 -12.28 -3.73 -0.06
C ALA A 351 -11.56 -5.07 0.13
N LEU A 352 -12.29 -6.17 0.04
CA LEU A 352 -11.73 -7.52 0.02
C LEU A 352 -11.74 -8.04 -1.41
N VAL A 353 -10.57 -8.27 -1.97
CA VAL A 353 -10.39 -8.81 -3.32
C VAL A 353 -9.95 -10.28 -3.21
N PRO A 354 -10.78 -11.25 -3.64
CA PRO A 354 -10.40 -12.65 -3.66
C PRO A 354 -9.22 -12.90 -4.60
N GLU A 355 -8.37 -13.89 -4.28
CA GLU A 355 -7.29 -14.25 -5.19
C GLU A 355 -7.80 -14.69 -6.57
N PRO A 356 -7.03 -14.46 -7.65
CA PRO A 356 -7.40 -14.84 -9.01
C PRO A 356 -7.80 -16.32 -9.18
N ALA A 357 -7.15 -17.23 -8.42
CA ALA A 357 -7.50 -18.65 -8.43
C ALA A 357 -8.93 -18.93 -7.92
N THR A 358 -9.42 -18.12 -6.99
CA THR A 358 -10.79 -18.21 -6.44
C THR A 358 -11.82 -17.68 -7.45
N LEU A 359 -11.48 -16.65 -8.22
CA LEU A 359 -12.34 -16.11 -9.29
C LEU A 359 -12.54 -17.13 -10.43
N MET A 360 -11.54 -17.95 -10.74
CA MET A 360 -11.68 -19.06 -11.71
C MET A 360 -12.61 -20.17 -11.22
N LEU A 361 -12.65 -20.45 -9.92
CA LEU A 361 -13.56 -21.45 -9.34
C LEU A 361 -15.03 -20.97 -9.35
N LEU A 362 -15.27 -19.67 -9.13
CA LEU A 362 -16.61 -19.07 -9.16
C LEU A 362 -17.25 -19.10 -10.55
N SER A 363 -16.46 -18.80 -11.60
CA SER A 363 -16.93 -18.83 -12.99
C SER A 363 -17.25 -20.26 -13.47
N VAL A 364 -16.46 -21.27 -13.09
CA VAL A 364 -16.72 -22.68 -13.43
C VAL A 364 -17.96 -23.23 -12.68
N GLY A 365 -18.16 -22.83 -11.42
CA GLY A 365 -19.32 -23.24 -10.61
C GLY A 365 -20.67 -22.75 -11.19
N ALA A 366 -20.71 -21.51 -11.67
CA ALA A 366 -21.90 -20.93 -12.31
C ALA A 366 -22.30 -21.66 -13.60
N VAL A 367 -21.31 -22.03 -14.43
CA VAL A 367 -21.52 -22.79 -15.67
C VAL A 367 -22.03 -24.20 -15.37
N ALA A 368 -21.49 -24.88 -14.35
CA ALA A 368 -21.94 -26.21 -13.94
C ALA A 368 -23.38 -26.22 -13.38
N ALA A 369 -23.78 -25.16 -12.65
CA ALA A 369 -25.14 -25.01 -12.13
C ALA A 369 -26.18 -24.74 -13.23
N LEU A 370 -25.81 -23.96 -14.25
CA LEU A 370 -26.65 -23.70 -15.42
C LEU A 370 -26.79 -24.94 -16.32
N GLY A 371 -25.76 -25.78 -16.43
CA GLY A 371 -25.80 -27.06 -17.16
C GLY A 371 -26.75 -28.11 -16.54
N ARG A 372 -26.99 -28.05 -15.22
CA ARG A 372 -27.88 -29.00 -14.53
C ARG A 372 -29.37 -28.63 -14.57
N ARG A 373 -29.75 -27.41 -14.95
CA ARG A 373 -31.15 -26.98 -15.05
C ARG A 373 -31.86 -27.33 -16.36
N ARG A 374 -31.19 -28.02 -17.32
CA ARG A 374 -31.76 -28.38 -18.63
C ARG A 374 -32.14 -29.86 -18.82
N LYS A 375 -32.39 -30.60 -17.75
CA LYS A 375 -33.04 -31.93 -17.83
C LYS A 375 -34.13 -32.08 -16.77
N ARG A 376 -35.34 -31.65 -17.11
CA ARG A 376 -36.59 -32.30 -16.70
C ARG A 376 -37.56 -32.25 -17.85
#